data_AF-A0A956TW57-F1
#
_entry.id   AF-A0A956TW57-F1
#
_cell.length_a   1.000
_cell.length_b   1.000
_cell.length_c   1.000
_cell.angle_alpha   90.00
_cell.angle_beta   90.00
_cell.angle_gamma   90.00
#
_symmetry.space_group_name_H-M   'P 1'
#
loop_
_entity.id
_entity.type
_entity.pdbx_description
1 polymer ?
#
loop_
_entity_poly.entity_id
_entity_poly.type
_entity_poly.pdbx_seq_one_letter_code
_entity_poly.pdbx_strand_id
1 'polypeptide(L)'
;MSKCLLSALLVLLTVPATADMSAQAMAPLSKKMISQAIKYGLLNEGTGLYQFLGYNWQEADDGVLINIYTPFVEISRAVARRRFNMDPTPENIAKVRKQIERDIHFNWRYPKVRFIVSLFGDSPTFATEYYAVIEGVGHGKKVLLRPTKRSVDHNAQKELNATNKPYSAVNSYEFDFETVQKLDEFRFRLFTAKGEEISFDLVNRRLL
;
A
#
# COMPACT_ATOMS: atom_id res chain seq x y z
N MET A 1 41.47 27.38 -43.11
CA MET A 1 40.01 27.62 -43.12
C MET A 1 39.43 26.96 -41.89
N SER A 2 39.03 27.76 -40.90
CA SER A 2 38.61 27.32 -39.57
C SER A 2 37.07 27.28 -39.51
N LYS A 3 36.52 26.16 -39.04
CA LYS A 3 35.11 25.99 -38.64
C LYS A 3 35.15 25.30 -37.28
N CYS A 4 34.68 25.96 -36.21
CA CYS A 4 33.40 25.66 -35.54
C CYS A 4 33.37 24.24 -34.94
N LEU A 5 32.97 23.97 -33.70
CA LEU A 5 31.94 24.61 -32.89
C LEU A 5 32.07 24.07 -31.46
N LEU A 6 31.72 24.94 -30.51
CA LEU A 6 31.36 24.65 -29.14
C LEU A 6 30.31 23.51 -29.08
N SER A 7 30.54 22.49 -28.26
CA SER A 7 29.46 21.63 -27.74
C SER A 7 29.76 21.35 -26.27
N ALA A 8 29.27 22.24 -25.42
CA ALA A 8 29.12 21.99 -24.00
C ALA A 8 28.26 20.73 -23.84
N LEU A 9 28.83 19.69 -23.25
CA LEU A 9 28.12 18.47 -22.90
C LEU A 9 27.17 18.83 -21.74
N LEU A 10 25.97 19.30 -22.10
CA LEU A 10 24.84 19.40 -21.20
C LEU A 10 24.42 17.96 -20.87
N VAL A 11 25.03 17.38 -19.84
CA VAL A 11 24.52 16.17 -19.21
C VAL A 11 23.20 16.58 -18.58
N LEU A 12 22.11 16.38 -19.33
CA LEU A 12 20.78 16.34 -18.74
C LEU A 12 20.82 15.25 -17.67
N LEU A 13 20.86 15.69 -16.42
CA LEU A 13 20.31 14.95 -15.30
C LEU A 13 18.84 14.68 -15.65
N THR A 14 18.58 13.54 -16.29
CA THR A 14 17.26 12.95 -16.27
C THR A 14 17.05 12.52 -14.83
N VAL A 15 16.50 13.43 -14.02
CA VAL A 15 15.79 13.08 -12.81
C VAL A 15 14.82 11.98 -13.25
N PRO A 16 14.94 10.73 -12.76
CA PRO A 16 13.92 9.74 -13.04
C PRO A 16 12.64 10.36 -12.51
N ALA A 17 11.70 10.62 -13.43
CA ALA A 17 10.35 11.00 -13.08
C ALA A 17 9.90 9.98 -12.04
N THR A 18 9.73 10.43 -10.80
CA THR A 18 9.10 9.66 -9.73
C THR A 18 7.84 9.07 -10.36
N ALA A 19 7.83 7.75 -10.54
CA ALA A 19 6.72 7.07 -11.15
C ALA A 19 5.51 7.35 -10.26
N ASP A 20 4.65 8.24 -10.74
CA ASP A 20 3.57 8.81 -9.96
C ASP A 20 2.43 7.79 -9.92
N MET A 21 2.68 6.71 -9.19
CA MET A 21 1.80 5.57 -9.06
C MET A 21 0.88 5.82 -7.88
N SER A 22 -0.29 6.37 -8.23
CA SER A 22 -1.39 6.62 -7.33
C SER A 22 -1.73 5.44 -6.43
N ALA A 23 -2.10 5.71 -5.18
CA ALA A 23 -2.81 4.80 -4.31
C ALA A 23 -4.24 4.58 -4.86
N GLN A 24 -4.35 3.84 -5.97
CA GLN A 24 -5.56 3.63 -6.78
C GLN A 24 -6.74 3.02 -6.00
N ALA A 25 -6.52 2.56 -4.76
CA ALA A 25 -7.45 1.69 -4.05
C ALA A 25 -8.28 2.37 -2.94
N MET A 26 -8.17 3.69 -2.73
CA MET A 26 -8.87 4.39 -1.65
C MET A 26 -10.22 4.97 -2.12
N ALA A 27 -11.15 4.07 -2.47
CA ALA A 27 -12.51 4.44 -2.85
C ALA A 27 -13.53 3.97 -1.80
N PRO A 28 -14.54 4.80 -1.44
CA PRO A 28 -15.58 4.40 -0.52
C PRO A 28 -16.35 3.18 -1.06
N LEU A 29 -16.66 2.23 -0.17
CA LEU A 29 -17.31 0.97 -0.52
C LEU A 29 -18.81 1.14 -0.85
N SER A 30 -19.10 1.72 -2.01
CA SER A 30 -20.44 1.64 -2.61
C SER A 30 -20.72 0.23 -3.15
N LYS A 31 -22.00 -0.11 -3.37
CA LYS A 31 -22.38 -1.35 -4.09
C LYS A 31 -21.67 -1.49 -5.44
N LYS A 32 -21.44 -0.36 -6.13
CA LYS A 32 -20.67 -0.31 -7.39
C LYS A 32 -19.22 -0.71 -7.13
N MET A 33 -18.56 -0.16 -6.11
CA MET A 33 -17.17 -0.47 -5.78
C MET A 33 -16.98 -1.90 -5.28
N ILE A 34 -17.91 -2.45 -4.50
CA ILE A 34 -17.89 -3.86 -4.12
C ILE A 34 -17.97 -4.75 -5.38
N SER A 35 -18.84 -4.40 -6.33
CA SER A 35 -18.95 -5.14 -7.60
C SER A 35 -17.67 -5.06 -8.44
N GLN A 36 -17.01 -3.90 -8.46
CA GLN A 36 -15.72 -3.73 -9.12
C GLN A 36 -14.61 -4.52 -8.43
N ALA A 37 -14.57 -4.54 -7.10
CA ALA A 37 -13.62 -5.34 -6.34
C ALA A 37 -13.80 -6.84 -6.63
N ILE A 38 -15.06 -7.32 -6.66
CA ILE A 38 -15.37 -8.70 -7.03
C ILE A 38 -14.92 -9.01 -8.46
N LYS A 39 -15.25 -8.11 -9.41
CA LYS A 39 -14.82 -8.25 -10.81
C LYS A 39 -13.29 -8.34 -10.89
N TYR A 40 -12.57 -7.46 -10.22
CA TYR A 40 -11.11 -7.48 -10.18
C TYR A 40 -10.58 -8.78 -9.57
N GLY A 41 -11.19 -9.26 -8.49
CA GLY A 41 -10.84 -10.53 -7.86
C GLY A 41 -11.04 -11.75 -8.77
N LEU A 42 -12.17 -11.82 -9.49
CA LEU A 42 -12.44 -12.89 -10.46
C LEU A 42 -11.46 -12.87 -11.64
N LEU A 43 -11.12 -11.68 -12.15
CA LEU A 43 -10.15 -11.51 -13.23
C LEU A 43 -8.72 -11.93 -12.85
N ASN A 44 -8.38 -11.85 -11.55
CA ASN A 44 -7.07 -12.21 -11.03
C ASN A 44 -7.10 -13.52 -10.24
N GLU A 45 -8.09 -14.37 -10.49
CA GLU A 45 -8.20 -15.65 -9.82
C GLU A 45 -6.99 -16.54 -10.13
N GLY A 46 -6.49 -17.26 -9.12
CA GLY A 46 -5.33 -18.13 -9.27
C GLY A 46 -3.98 -17.40 -9.37
N THR A 47 -3.96 -16.06 -9.41
CA THR A 47 -2.73 -15.29 -9.27
C THR A 47 -2.22 -15.34 -7.83
N GLY A 48 -0.89 -15.45 -7.65
CA GLY A 48 -0.26 -15.39 -6.34
C GLY A 48 -0.39 -13.98 -5.74
N LEU A 49 -0.31 -13.86 -4.41
CA LEU A 49 -0.49 -12.58 -3.71
C LEU A 49 0.44 -11.48 -4.24
N TYR A 50 1.67 -11.85 -4.61
CA TYR A 50 2.64 -10.94 -5.20
C TYR A 50 2.17 -10.41 -6.57
N GLN A 51 1.67 -11.27 -7.46
CA GLN A 51 1.12 -10.83 -8.75
C GLN A 51 -0.19 -10.05 -8.60
N PHE A 52 -1.04 -10.45 -7.64
CA PHE A 52 -2.32 -9.83 -7.34
C PHE A 52 -2.17 -8.38 -6.83
N LEU A 53 -1.19 -8.16 -5.95
CA LEU A 53 -0.87 -6.85 -5.40
C LEU A 53 0.08 -6.06 -6.29
N GLY A 54 0.81 -6.73 -7.19
CA GLY A 54 1.69 -6.13 -8.19
C GLY A 54 2.62 -5.05 -7.64
N TYR A 55 2.77 -3.99 -8.44
CA TYR A 55 3.54 -2.76 -8.20
C TYR A 55 3.10 -1.90 -7.00
N ASN A 56 2.15 -2.35 -6.18
CA ASN A 56 1.76 -1.60 -4.98
C ASN A 56 2.80 -1.69 -3.86
N TRP A 57 3.94 -2.36 -4.08
CA TRP A 57 5.13 -2.25 -3.27
C TRP A 57 5.97 -1.06 -3.75
N GLN A 58 6.07 -0.02 -2.94
CA GLN A 58 6.97 1.10 -3.18
C GLN A 58 8.22 0.91 -2.33
N GLU A 59 9.38 0.96 -2.97
CA GLU A 59 10.69 0.91 -2.33
C GLU A 59 11.15 2.33 -1.98
N ALA A 60 11.54 2.54 -0.73
CA ALA A 60 12.25 3.74 -0.30
C ALA A 60 13.74 3.61 -0.61
N ASP A 61 14.47 4.73 -0.55
CA ASP A 61 15.90 4.81 -0.90
C ASP A 61 16.79 3.88 -0.04
N ASP A 62 16.27 3.38 1.08
CA ASP A 62 16.92 2.47 2.03
C ASP A 62 16.52 0.98 1.85
N GLY A 63 15.75 0.66 0.81
CA GLY A 63 15.28 -0.71 0.52
C GLY A 63 14.03 -1.13 1.29
N VAL A 64 13.40 -0.23 2.05
CA VAL A 64 12.12 -0.51 2.74
C VAL A 64 10.97 -0.50 1.76
N LEU A 65 10.10 -1.52 1.82
CA LEU A 65 8.97 -1.67 0.92
C LEU A 65 7.64 -1.36 1.64
N ILE A 66 6.77 -0.52 1.07
CA ILE A 66 5.42 -0.27 1.58
C ILE A 66 4.35 -0.79 0.63
N ASN A 67 3.28 -1.38 1.17
CA ASN A 67 2.09 -1.80 0.43
C ASN A 67 0.81 -1.33 1.11
N ILE A 68 -0.13 -0.79 0.32
CA ILE A 68 -1.39 -0.23 0.81
C ILE A 68 -2.53 -1.23 0.62
N TYR A 69 -3.09 -1.69 1.73
CA TYR A 69 -4.26 -2.54 1.77
C TYR A 69 -5.50 -1.71 2.15
N THR A 70 -6.47 -1.69 1.24
CA THR A 70 -7.77 -1.05 1.45
C THR A 70 -8.88 -2.09 1.46
N PRO A 71 -10.10 -1.75 1.90
CA PRO A 71 -11.23 -2.66 1.83
C PRO A 71 -11.51 -3.18 0.40
N PHE A 72 -11.25 -2.35 -0.62
CA PHE A 72 -11.35 -2.78 -2.03
C PHE A 72 -10.36 -3.93 -2.34
N VAL A 73 -9.08 -3.76 -1.98
CA VAL A 73 -8.04 -4.77 -2.18
C VAL A 73 -8.36 -6.04 -1.39
N GLU A 74 -8.88 -5.89 -0.18
CA GLU A 74 -9.25 -7.01 0.68
C GLU A 74 -10.37 -7.87 0.07
N ILE A 75 -11.46 -7.24 -0.40
CA ILE A 75 -12.55 -7.95 -1.08
C ILE A 75 -12.03 -8.64 -2.33
N SER A 76 -11.27 -7.91 -3.14
CA SER A 76 -10.74 -8.43 -4.39
C SER A 76 -9.83 -9.63 -4.16
N ARG A 77 -8.94 -9.55 -3.16
CA ARG A 77 -8.05 -10.64 -2.75
C ARG A 77 -8.82 -11.84 -2.22
N ALA A 78 -9.85 -11.61 -1.40
CA ALA A 78 -10.68 -12.67 -0.85
C ALA A 78 -11.39 -13.44 -1.98
N VAL A 79 -11.87 -12.73 -3.01
CA VAL A 79 -12.47 -13.34 -4.20
C VAL A 79 -11.44 -14.14 -4.98
N ALA A 80 -10.29 -13.54 -5.32
CA ALA A 80 -9.23 -14.20 -6.10
C ALA A 80 -8.71 -15.51 -5.46
N ARG A 81 -8.64 -15.56 -4.13
CA ARG A 81 -8.17 -16.74 -3.38
C ARG A 81 -9.16 -17.90 -3.34
N ARG A 82 -10.45 -17.62 -3.54
CA ARG A 82 -11.53 -18.62 -3.40
C ARG A 82 -11.70 -19.53 -4.59
N ARG A 83 -11.08 -19.19 -5.71
CA ARG A 83 -11.10 -19.97 -6.94
C ARG A 83 -12.51 -20.32 -7.41
N PHE A 84 -13.33 -19.31 -7.70
CA PHE A 84 -14.70 -19.51 -8.14
C PHE A 84 -14.77 -20.17 -9.52
N ASN A 85 -13.74 -20.00 -10.36
CA ASN A 85 -13.64 -20.44 -11.75
C ASN A 85 -14.84 -19.96 -12.58
N MET A 86 -15.17 -18.66 -12.45
CA MET A 86 -16.32 -18.05 -13.13
C MET A 86 -15.90 -16.75 -13.83
N ASP A 87 -16.49 -16.50 -15.00
CA ASP A 87 -16.33 -15.21 -15.69
C ASP A 87 -17.04 -14.08 -14.93
N PRO A 88 -16.54 -12.83 -14.99
CA PRO A 88 -17.10 -11.69 -14.28
C PRO A 88 -18.36 -11.11 -14.95
N THR A 89 -19.39 -11.93 -15.16
CA THR A 89 -20.71 -11.49 -15.65
C THR A 89 -21.52 -10.82 -14.54
N PRO A 90 -22.54 -10.01 -14.86
CA PRO A 90 -23.42 -9.40 -13.86
C PRO A 90 -24.06 -10.43 -12.91
N GLU A 91 -24.53 -11.59 -13.40
CA GLU A 91 -25.10 -12.63 -12.54
C GLU A 91 -24.04 -13.23 -11.59
N ASN A 92 -22.84 -13.53 -12.11
CA ASN A 92 -21.77 -14.13 -11.32
C ASN A 92 -21.27 -13.17 -10.23
N ILE A 93 -21.12 -11.88 -10.56
CA ILE A 93 -20.78 -10.85 -9.58
C ILE A 93 -21.84 -10.76 -8.47
N ALA A 94 -23.13 -10.85 -8.81
CA ALA A 94 -24.20 -10.85 -7.81
C ALA A 94 -24.15 -12.09 -6.90
N LYS A 95 -23.88 -13.26 -7.48
CA LYS A 95 -23.73 -14.53 -6.74
C LYS A 95 -22.55 -14.48 -5.77
N VAL A 96 -21.37 -14.05 -6.24
CA VAL A 96 -20.16 -13.91 -5.42
C VAL A 96 -20.37 -12.87 -4.34
N ARG A 97 -21.01 -11.74 -4.64
CA ARG A 97 -21.33 -10.69 -3.65
C ARG A 97 -22.13 -11.24 -2.48
N LYS A 98 -23.22 -11.95 -2.76
CA LYS A 98 -24.05 -12.59 -1.72
C LYS A 98 -23.27 -13.59 -0.86
N GLN A 99 -22.23 -14.21 -1.42
CA GLN A 99 -21.36 -15.13 -0.67
C GLN A 99 -20.31 -14.37 0.16
N ILE A 100 -19.66 -13.38 -0.42
CA ILE A 100 -18.68 -12.52 0.27
C ILE A 100 -19.35 -11.72 1.41
N GLU A 101 -20.55 -11.21 1.22
CA GLU A 101 -21.34 -10.53 2.27
C GLU A 101 -21.69 -11.45 3.44
N ARG A 102 -21.82 -12.76 3.20
CA ARG A 102 -22.06 -13.76 4.26
C ARG A 102 -20.79 -14.11 5.02
N ASP A 103 -19.65 -14.15 4.32
CA ASP A 103 -18.42 -14.70 4.86
C ASP A 103 -17.48 -13.64 5.44
N ILE A 104 -17.53 -12.43 4.92
CA ILE A 104 -16.80 -11.31 5.51
C ILE A 104 -17.75 -10.60 6.46
N HIS A 105 -17.57 -10.83 7.76
CA HIS A 105 -18.08 -9.93 8.79
C HIS A 105 -17.31 -8.61 8.72
N PHE A 106 -17.56 -7.82 7.67
CA PHE A 106 -17.00 -6.49 7.56
C PHE A 106 -17.64 -5.64 8.66
N ASN A 107 -16.81 -5.03 9.50
CA ASN A 107 -17.29 -3.91 10.29
C ASN A 107 -17.42 -2.70 9.36
N TRP A 108 -18.50 -2.68 8.55
CA TRP A 108 -18.82 -1.58 7.63
C TRP A 108 -18.89 -0.22 8.34
N ARG A 109 -19.08 -0.26 9.66
CA ARG A 109 -19.18 0.93 10.49
C ARG A 109 -17.83 1.65 10.65
N TYR A 110 -16.70 0.95 10.49
CA TYR A 110 -15.35 1.52 10.69
C TYR A 110 -14.32 0.92 9.73
N PRO A 111 -14.43 1.17 8.40
CA PRO A 111 -13.44 0.70 7.44
C PRO A 111 -12.04 1.23 7.79
N LYS A 112 -11.01 0.39 7.59
CA LYS A 112 -9.61 0.73 7.86
C LYS A 112 -8.75 0.63 6.60
N VAL A 113 -7.76 1.51 6.49
CA VAL A 113 -6.65 1.37 5.55
C VAL A 113 -5.48 0.79 6.31
N ARG A 114 -4.88 -0.29 5.82
CA ARG A 114 -3.71 -0.90 6.41
C ARG A 114 -2.50 -0.67 5.51
N PHE A 115 -1.47 -0.05 6.03
CA PHE A 115 -0.16 0.02 5.39
C PHE A 115 0.68 -1.14 5.92
N ILE A 116 1.12 -2.01 5.02
CA ILE A 116 2.04 -3.10 5.33
C ILE A 116 3.43 -2.64 4.90
N VAL A 117 4.38 -2.65 5.83
CA VAL A 117 5.75 -2.21 5.60
C VAL A 117 6.67 -3.40 5.81
N SER A 118 7.43 -3.75 4.77
CA SER A 118 8.55 -4.69 4.87
C SER A 118 9.82 -3.89 5.11
N LEU A 119 10.41 -4.10 6.27
CA LEU A 119 11.63 -3.44 6.72
C LEU A 119 12.79 -4.44 6.63
N PHE A 120 13.93 -3.97 6.14
CA PHE A 120 15.18 -4.74 6.08
C PHE A 120 16.29 -3.94 6.76
N GLY A 121 17.18 -4.62 7.47
CA GLY A 121 18.27 -3.93 8.13
C GLY A 121 19.25 -4.85 8.84
N ASP A 122 20.18 -4.22 9.53
CA ASP A 122 21.33 -4.85 10.18
C ASP A 122 21.13 -5.10 11.69
N SER A 123 20.01 -4.62 12.27
CA SER A 123 19.71 -4.74 13.69
C SER A 123 18.31 -5.29 13.99
N PRO A 124 18.13 -6.17 14.98
CA PRO A 124 16.81 -6.66 15.36
C PRO A 124 15.88 -5.59 15.96
N THR A 125 16.41 -4.40 16.33
CA THR A 125 15.60 -3.33 16.94
C THR A 125 14.80 -2.52 15.93
N PHE A 126 15.23 -2.46 14.66
CA PHE A 126 14.58 -1.61 13.66
C PHE A 126 13.11 -1.98 13.47
N ALA A 127 12.74 -3.26 13.57
CA ALA A 127 11.35 -3.72 13.46
C ALA A 127 10.43 -3.10 14.53
N THR A 128 10.96 -2.83 15.71
CA THR A 128 10.17 -2.39 16.87
C THR A 128 10.16 -0.88 17.07
N GLU A 129 11.20 -0.17 16.61
CA GLU A 129 11.38 1.26 16.89
C GLU A 129 10.58 2.18 15.96
N TYR A 130 10.21 1.72 14.76
CA TYR A 130 9.47 2.55 13.81
C TYR A 130 8.00 2.76 14.21
N TYR A 131 7.62 4.02 14.43
CA TYR A 131 6.23 4.44 14.49
C TYR A 131 5.81 5.14 13.20
N ALA A 132 4.56 4.93 12.78
CA ALA A 132 4.04 5.47 11.54
C ALA A 132 3.15 6.70 11.76
N VAL A 133 3.15 7.61 10.79
CA VAL A 133 2.17 8.70 10.66
C VAL A 133 1.81 8.94 9.20
N ILE A 134 0.67 9.56 8.96
CA ILE A 134 0.31 10.12 7.65
C ILE A 134 0.25 11.63 7.78
N GLU A 135 0.99 12.33 6.93
CA GLU A 135 0.92 13.78 6.76
C GLU A 135 0.26 14.11 5.44
N GLY A 136 -0.83 14.87 5.44
CA GLY A 136 -1.49 15.24 4.20
C GLY A 136 -2.23 16.57 4.28
N VAL A 137 -2.88 16.93 3.19
CA VAL A 137 -3.78 18.09 3.13
C VAL A 137 -5.19 17.59 2.84
N GLY A 138 -6.13 17.90 3.75
CA GLY A 138 -7.55 17.60 3.59
C GLY A 138 -8.35 18.88 3.71
N HIS A 139 -9.17 19.20 2.71
CA HIS A 139 -9.98 20.42 2.67
C HIS A 139 -9.17 21.72 2.94
N GLY A 140 -7.94 21.80 2.41
CA GLY A 140 -7.06 22.96 2.56
C GLY A 140 -6.36 23.08 3.92
N LYS A 141 -6.47 22.09 4.82
CA LYS A 141 -5.77 22.07 6.11
C LYS A 141 -4.76 20.93 6.16
N LYS A 142 -3.60 21.19 6.76
CA LYS A 142 -2.63 20.13 7.10
C LYS A 142 -3.24 19.20 8.14
N VAL A 143 -3.14 17.90 7.88
CA VAL A 143 -3.65 16.84 8.74
C VAL A 143 -2.50 15.89 9.07
N LEU A 144 -2.34 15.57 10.34
CA LEU A 144 -1.42 14.54 10.83
C LEU A 144 -2.25 13.41 11.43
N LEU A 145 -2.17 12.22 10.85
CA LEU A 145 -2.88 11.04 11.32
C LEU A 145 -1.91 10.08 11.99
N ARG A 146 -2.36 9.50 13.11
CA ARG A 146 -1.69 8.39 13.77
C ARG A 146 -2.46 7.10 13.52
N PRO A 147 -1.77 5.94 13.47
CA PRO A 147 -2.45 4.67 13.29
C PRO A 147 -3.36 4.39 14.48
N THR A 148 -4.57 3.90 14.20
CA THR A 148 -5.49 3.39 15.23
C THR A 148 -5.05 2.05 15.79
N LYS A 149 -4.25 1.30 15.02
CA LYS A 149 -3.68 0.02 15.45
C LYS A 149 -2.32 -0.19 14.77
N ARG A 150 -1.40 -0.80 15.51
CA ARG A 150 -0.10 -1.25 15.02
C ARG A 150 0.03 -2.75 15.28
N SER A 151 0.59 -3.48 14.34
CA SER A 151 1.01 -4.88 14.54
C SER A 151 2.43 -5.03 14.03
N VAL A 152 3.30 -5.53 14.89
CA VAL A 152 4.75 -5.63 14.66
C VAL A 152 5.11 -7.09 14.47
N ASP A 153 6.01 -7.37 13.53
CA ASP A 153 6.55 -8.72 13.40
C ASP A 153 7.57 -9.00 14.51
N HIS A 154 7.19 -9.83 15.46
CA HIS A 154 8.08 -10.28 16.53
C HIS A 154 9.06 -11.37 16.07
N ASN A 155 8.91 -11.93 14.86
CA ASN A 155 9.83 -12.97 14.35
C ASN A 155 11.22 -12.43 14.00
N ALA A 156 11.38 -11.12 13.75
CA ALA A 156 12.70 -10.49 13.65
C ALA A 156 13.57 -10.76 14.90
N GLN A 157 12.95 -10.91 16.09
CA GLN A 157 13.67 -11.30 17.31
C GLN A 157 14.13 -12.76 17.31
N LYS A 158 13.48 -13.64 16.54
CA LYS A 158 13.90 -15.05 16.40
C LYS A 158 15.07 -15.19 15.43
N GLU A 159 15.19 -14.25 14.48
CA GLU A 159 16.33 -14.16 13.55
C GLU A 159 17.64 -13.72 14.24
N LEU A 160 17.62 -13.29 15.51
CA LEU A 160 18.82 -12.98 16.31
C LEU A 160 19.88 -14.08 16.28
N ASN A 161 19.44 -15.34 16.17
CA ASN A 161 20.33 -16.50 16.21
C ASN A 161 20.72 -17.01 14.81
N ALA A 162 20.21 -16.39 13.73
CA ALA A 162 20.51 -16.78 12.36
C ALA A 162 21.78 -16.05 11.88
N THR A 163 22.86 -16.80 11.66
CA THR A 163 24.12 -16.24 11.16
C THR A 163 23.97 -15.85 9.68
N ASN A 164 24.45 -14.66 9.30
CA ASN A 164 24.59 -14.17 7.92
C ASN A 164 23.31 -13.86 7.13
N LYS A 165 22.21 -13.47 7.78
CA LYS A 165 21.05 -12.89 7.06
C LYS A 165 20.76 -11.48 7.55
N PRO A 166 20.50 -10.51 6.65
CA PRO A 166 19.91 -9.25 7.07
C PRO A 166 18.57 -9.56 7.75
N TYR A 167 18.28 -8.85 8.84
CA TYR A 167 17.02 -9.02 9.54
C TYR A 167 15.89 -8.52 8.63
N SER A 168 14.75 -9.19 8.70
CA SER A 168 13.55 -8.77 8.00
C SER A 168 12.36 -8.69 8.96
N ALA A 169 11.48 -7.71 8.74
CA ALA A 169 10.27 -7.56 9.52
C ALA A 169 9.13 -7.03 8.68
N VAL A 170 7.92 -7.59 8.86
CA VAL A 170 6.72 -7.08 8.20
C VAL A 170 5.78 -6.46 9.22
N ASN A 171 5.81 -5.14 9.31
CA ASN A 171 4.92 -4.37 10.17
C ASN A 171 3.62 -4.01 9.45
N SER A 172 2.56 -3.77 10.22
CA SER A 172 1.35 -3.18 9.68
C SER A 172 0.80 -2.07 10.58
N TYR A 173 0.28 -1.03 9.92
CA TYR A 173 -0.25 0.17 10.54
C TYR A 173 -1.64 0.44 9.98
N GLU A 174 -2.65 0.44 10.84
CA GLU A 174 -4.04 0.65 10.44
C GLU A 174 -4.49 2.07 10.74
N PHE A 175 -5.09 2.73 9.76
CA PHE A 175 -5.63 4.08 9.84
C PHE A 175 -7.13 4.04 9.54
N ASP A 176 -7.82 5.08 9.99
CA ASP A 176 -9.24 5.25 9.67
C ASP A 176 -9.43 5.60 8.19
N PHE A 177 -10.18 4.75 7.47
CA PHE A 177 -10.37 4.92 6.04
C PHE A 177 -11.09 6.22 5.71
N GLU A 178 -12.10 6.62 6.50
CA GLU A 178 -12.87 7.83 6.22
C GLU A 178 -12.04 9.10 6.29
N THR A 179 -11.00 9.06 7.11
CA THR A 179 -10.08 10.18 7.27
C THR A 179 -9.03 10.19 6.16
N VAL A 180 -8.43 9.03 5.85
CA VAL A 180 -7.40 8.91 4.81
C VAL A 180 -7.99 9.20 3.42
N GLN A 181 -9.20 8.72 3.10
CA GLN A 181 -9.81 8.93 1.77
C GLN A 181 -10.11 10.41 1.44
N LYS A 182 -10.16 11.28 2.46
CA LYS A 182 -10.39 12.73 2.30
C LYS A 182 -9.11 13.51 1.99
N LEU A 183 -7.95 12.85 2.08
CA LEU A 183 -6.68 13.41 1.68
C LEU A 183 -6.51 13.20 0.18
N ASP A 184 -6.27 14.29 -0.55
CA ASP A 184 -6.01 14.24 -2.00
C ASP A 184 -4.58 13.74 -2.27
N GLU A 185 -3.63 14.20 -1.44
CA GLU A 185 -2.23 13.79 -1.42
C GLU A 185 -1.76 13.66 0.03
N PHE A 186 -0.95 12.63 0.30
CA PHE A 186 -0.36 12.44 1.61
C PHE A 186 0.97 11.69 1.56
N ARG A 187 1.78 11.89 2.59
CA ARG A 187 3.03 11.19 2.83
C ARG A 187 2.85 10.23 4.01
N PHE A 188 3.13 8.96 3.77
CA PHE A 188 3.28 8.00 4.85
C PHE A 188 4.71 8.07 5.36
N ARG A 189 4.89 8.34 6.66
CA ARG A 189 6.22 8.45 7.29
C ARG A 189 6.39 7.41 8.37
N LEU A 190 7.59 6.87 8.47
CA LEU A 190 8.09 6.06 9.57
C LEU A 190 9.16 6.84 10.29
N PHE A 191 9.12 6.81 11.61
CA PHE A 191 10.08 7.52 12.47
C PHE A 191 10.66 6.58 13.51
N THR A 192 11.96 6.67 13.77
CA THR A 192 12.60 6.05 14.94
C THR A 192 12.50 6.95 16.17
N ALA A 193 12.82 6.40 17.35
CA ALA A 193 12.92 7.20 18.58
C ALA A 193 14.02 8.28 18.51
N LYS A 194 14.99 8.14 17.59
CA LYS A 194 16.10 9.08 17.38
C LYS A 194 15.78 10.17 16.36
N GLY A 195 14.62 10.10 15.71
CA GLY A 195 14.19 11.08 14.70
C GLY A 195 14.63 10.77 13.27
N GLU A 196 15.16 9.57 13.00
CA GLU A 196 15.39 9.11 11.63
C GLU A 196 14.05 8.87 10.94
N GLU A 197 13.94 9.26 9.67
CA GLU A 197 12.69 9.28 8.90
C GLU A 197 12.82 8.48 7.61
N ILE A 198 11.82 7.63 7.35
CA ILE A 198 11.59 6.99 6.05
C ILE A 198 10.23 7.47 5.55
N SER A 199 10.17 7.95 4.31
CA SER A 199 9.00 8.63 3.78
C SER A 199 8.57 8.09 2.42
N PHE A 200 7.26 7.95 2.26
CA PHE A 200 6.62 7.47 1.04
C PHE A 200 5.56 8.49 0.61
N ASP A 201 5.77 9.12 -0.54
CA ASP A 201 4.79 10.04 -1.15
C ASP A 201 3.70 9.26 -1.89
N LEU A 202 2.43 9.54 -1.55
CA LEU A 202 1.28 8.80 -2.02
C LEU A 202 0.18 9.74 -2.51
N VAL A 203 -0.27 9.52 -3.75
CA VAL A 203 -1.33 10.31 -4.38
C VAL A 203 -2.64 9.53 -4.39
N ASN A 204 -3.73 10.11 -3.88
CA ASN A 204 -5.04 9.48 -3.87
C ASN A 204 -5.81 9.80 -5.15
N ARG A 205 -5.54 9.08 -6.25
CA ARG A 205 -6.34 9.23 -7.48
C ARG A 205 -7.63 8.41 -7.34
N ARG A 206 -8.76 9.11 -7.26
CA ARG A 206 -10.10 8.49 -7.26
C ARG A 206 -10.30 7.74 -8.59
N LEU A 207 -10.58 6.44 -8.53
CA LEU A 207 -11.02 5.67 -9.70
C LEU A 207 -12.39 6.22 -10.15
N LEU A 208 -12.43 6.90 -11.29
CA LEU A 208 -13.66 7.37 -11.95
C LEU A 208 -14.43 6.20 -12.58
#